data_AF-A0A0R2QQH0-F1
#
_entry.id   AF-A0A0R2QQH0-F1
#
_cell.length_a   1.000
_cell.length_b   1.000
_cell.length_c   1.000
_cell.angle_alpha   90.00
_cell.angle_beta   90.00
_cell.angle_gamma   90.00
#
_symmetry.space_group_name_H-M   'P 1'
#
loop_
_entity.id
_entity.type
_entity.pdbx_description
1 polymer ?
#
loop_
_entity_poly.entity_id
_entity_poly.type
_entity_poly.pdbx_seq_one_letter_code
_entity_poly.pdbx_strand_id
1 'polypeptide(L)'
;MGHYIANLRDIEFCLFDLLERESILGKGIYKDLDRETAMGMLEEVKRMAENDLADSFVDSDRKGVDFNSATGDVKLPESFKKSYKT
;
A
#
# COMPACT_ATOMS: atom_id res chain seq x y z
N MET A 1 16.09 2.46 0.26
CA MET A 1 15.38 2.52 -1.04
C MET A 1 15.25 1.10 -1.54
N GLY A 2 14.01 0.58 -1.51
CA GLY A 2 13.66 -0.71 -2.08
C GLY A 2 13.42 -0.65 -3.58
N HIS A 3 12.83 -1.71 -4.14
CA HIS A 3 12.55 -1.81 -5.58
C HIS A 3 11.32 -0.99 -6.01
N TYR A 4 10.42 -0.65 -5.08
CA TYR A 4 9.20 0.10 -5.36
C TYR A 4 9.41 1.59 -5.06
N ILE A 5 8.97 2.43 -5.99
CA ILE A 5 9.01 3.89 -5.88
C ILE A 5 7.61 4.41 -6.22
N ALA A 6 6.93 4.97 -5.24
CA ALA A 6 5.58 5.50 -5.40
C ALA A 6 5.61 6.88 -6.06
N ASN A 7 4.87 7.04 -7.15
CA ASN A 7 4.66 8.35 -7.79
C ASN A 7 3.51 9.12 -7.11
N LEU A 8 3.69 9.41 -5.82
CA LEU A 8 2.67 10.09 -5.01
C LEU A 8 2.31 11.47 -5.57
N ARG A 9 3.27 12.15 -6.20
CA ARG A 9 3.03 13.47 -6.78
C ARG A 9 2.01 13.44 -7.92
N ASP A 10 2.06 12.40 -8.76
CA ASP A 10 1.13 12.25 -9.87
C ASP A 10 -0.27 11.80 -9.39
N ILE A 11 -0.33 11.00 -8.33
CA ILE A 11 -1.60 10.65 -7.66
C ILE A 11 -2.27 11.90 -7.08
N GLU A 12 -1.51 12.76 -6.40
CA GLU A 12 -2.00 14.04 -5.89
C GLU A 12 -2.56 14.91 -7.02
N PHE A 13 -1.80 15.06 -8.12
CA PHE A 13 -2.25 15.79 -9.30
C PHE A 13 -3.57 15.23 -9.85
N CYS A 14 -3.64 13.92 -10.06
CA CYS A 14 -4.85 13.26 -10.55
C CYS A 14 -6.05 13.53 -9.64
N LEU A 15 -5.89 13.43 -8.32
CA LEU A 15 -6.99 13.59 -7.38
C LEU A 15 -7.46 15.04 -7.28
N PHE A 16 -6.55 15.98 -7.15
CA PHE A 16 -6.91 17.35 -6.77
C PHE A 16 -6.93 18.33 -7.93
N ASP A 17 -5.97 18.23 -8.85
CA ASP A 17 -5.85 19.18 -9.96
C ASP A 17 -6.68 18.74 -11.18
N LEU A 18 -6.78 17.43 -11.45
CA LEU A 18 -7.55 16.88 -12.57
C LEU A 18 -8.99 16.53 -12.19
N LEU A 19 -9.20 15.81 -11.08
CA LEU A 19 -10.52 15.28 -10.71
C LEU A 19 -11.25 16.13 -9.66
N GLU A 20 -10.64 17.23 -9.19
CA GLU A 20 -11.23 18.17 -8.24
C GLU A 20 -11.82 17.49 -6.99
N ARG A 21 -11.17 16.45 -6.46
CA ARG A 21 -11.68 15.71 -5.28
C ARG A 21 -11.75 16.55 -4.02
N GLU A 22 -10.99 17.63 -3.95
CA GLU A 22 -11.07 18.59 -2.83
C GLU A 22 -12.49 19.18 -2.66
N SER A 23 -13.26 19.30 -3.75
CA SER A 23 -14.61 19.87 -3.73
C SER A 23 -15.63 19.10 -2.88
N ILE A 24 -15.40 17.80 -2.65
CA ILE A 24 -16.29 16.92 -1.88
C ILE A 24 -15.79 16.64 -0.45
N LEU A 25 -14.53 16.97 -0.15
CA LEU A 25 -13.96 16.84 1.19
C LEU A 25 -14.62 17.84 2.16
N GLY A 26 -14.73 17.46 3.43
CA GLY A 26 -15.42 18.25 4.45
C GLY A 26 -16.96 18.27 4.29
N LYS A 27 -17.53 17.46 3.39
CA LYS A 27 -18.97 17.44 3.10
C LYS A 27 -19.55 16.03 3.13
N GLY A 28 -20.83 15.93 3.51
CA GLY A 28 -21.59 14.68 3.45
C GLY A 28 -20.89 13.53 4.16
N ILE A 29 -20.67 12.42 3.45
CA ILE A 29 -19.98 11.24 3.99
C ILE A 29 -18.47 11.44 4.20
N TYR A 30 -17.89 12.52 3.64
CA TYR A 30 -16.47 12.88 3.76
C TYR A 30 -16.26 14.07 4.71
N LYS A 31 -17.22 14.35 5.59
CA LYS A 31 -17.18 15.50 6.52
C LYS A 31 -15.94 15.53 7.44
N ASP A 32 -15.36 14.37 7.72
CA ASP A 32 -14.22 14.20 8.63
C ASP A 32 -12.88 14.11 7.87
N LEU A 33 -12.87 14.41 6.56
CA LEU A 33 -11.66 14.39 5.73
C LEU A 33 -11.46 15.75 5.08
N ASP A 34 -10.23 16.27 5.17
CA ASP A 34 -9.72 17.40 4.40
C ASP A 34 -8.54 16.94 3.51
N ARG A 35 -8.04 17.86 2.67
CA ARG A 35 -6.93 17.56 1.75
C ARG A 35 -5.66 17.16 2.50
N GLU A 36 -5.35 17.84 3.60
CA GLU A 36 -4.15 17.57 4.40
C GLU A 36 -4.19 16.15 4.98
N THR A 37 -5.32 15.76 5.57
CA THR A 37 -5.57 14.42 6.10
C THR A 37 -5.47 13.37 5.00
N ALA A 38 -6.11 13.60 3.84
CA ALA A 38 -6.04 12.68 2.70
C ALA A 38 -4.59 12.50 2.19
N MET A 39 -3.82 13.58 2.12
CA MET A 39 -2.42 13.52 1.73
C MET A 39 -1.56 12.80 2.77
N GLY A 40 -1.76 13.06 4.06
CA GLY A 40 -1.07 12.35 5.13
C GLY A 40 -1.32 10.83 5.09
N MET A 41 -2.56 10.41 4.78
CA MET A 41 -2.88 9.00 4.57
C MET A 41 -2.11 8.41 3.37
N LEU A 42 -2.05 9.12 2.25
CA LEU A 42 -1.34 8.66 1.06
C LEU A 42 0.19 8.61 1.27
N GLU A 43 0.75 9.56 2.03
CA GLU A 43 2.15 9.55 2.43
C GLU A 43 2.49 8.35 3.31
N GLU A 44 1.62 8.02 4.28
CA GLU A 44 1.83 6.85 5.14
C GLU A 44 1.71 5.54 4.34
N VAL A 45 0.75 5.44 3.42
CA VAL A 45 0.64 4.28 2.53
C VAL A 45 1.88 4.17 1.62
N LYS A 46 2.41 5.28 1.12
CA LYS A 46 3.68 5.29 0.38
C LYS A 46 4.81 4.74 1.25
N ARG A 47 4.94 5.21 2.51
CA ARG A 47 5.98 4.73 3.43
C ARG A 47 5.87 3.22 3.67
N MET A 48 4.65 2.71 3.92
CA MET A 48 4.41 1.28 4.08
C MET A 48 4.77 0.51 2.80
N ALA A 49 4.37 1.01 1.63
CA ALA A 49 4.61 0.36 0.35
C ALA A 49 6.08 0.30 -0.04
N GLU A 50 6.84 1.39 0.13
CA GLU A 50 8.25 1.48 -0.25
C GLU A 50 9.21 0.78 0.71
N ASN A 51 8.78 0.52 1.95
CA ASN A 51 9.59 -0.10 2.98
C ASN A 51 9.00 -1.46 3.38
N ASP A 52 7.98 -1.46 4.23
CA ASP A 52 7.50 -2.66 4.93
C ASP A 52 6.95 -3.73 3.96
N LEU A 53 6.19 -3.31 2.95
CA LEU A 53 5.60 -4.22 1.98
C LEU A 53 6.62 -4.67 0.92
N ALA A 54 7.45 -3.75 0.42
CA ALA A 54 8.48 -4.04 -0.57
C ALA A 54 9.60 -4.95 -0.04
N ASP A 55 9.86 -4.94 1.28
CA ASP A 55 10.91 -5.73 1.91
C ASP A 55 10.83 -7.24 1.61
N SER A 56 9.61 -7.79 1.52
CA SER A 56 9.42 -9.23 1.26
C SER A 56 9.44 -9.61 -0.21
N PHE A 57 9.49 -8.67 -1.16
CA PHE A 57 9.28 -8.92 -2.58
C PHE A 57 10.26 -9.96 -3.16
N VAL A 58 11.56 -9.69 -3.05
CA VAL A 58 12.60 -10.57 -3.61
C VAL A 58 12.68 -11.91 -2.87
N ASP A 59 12.53 -11.89 -1.55
CA ASP A 59 12.61 -13.10 -0.73
C ASP A 59 11.44 -14.05 -1.03
N SER A 60 10.23 -13.50 -1.19
CA SER A 60 9.02 -14.27 -1.47
C SER A 60 9.05 -14.90 -2.86
N ASP A 61 9.51 -14.16 -3.87
CA ASP A 61 9.68 -14.68 -5.23
C ASP A 61 10.68 -15.85 -5.27
N ARG A 62 11.84 -15.70 -4.61
CA ARG A 62 12.90 -16.72 -4.62
C ARG A 62 12.56 -17.97 -3.82
N LYS A 63 11.81 -17.84 -2.73
CA LYS A 63 11.42 -18.99 -1.87
C LYS A 63 10.15 -19.67 -2.35
N GLY A 64 9.25 -18.94 -2.98
CA GLY A 64 7.93 -19.44 -3.36
C GLY A 64 7.10 -19.88 -2.15
N VAL A 65 6.20 -20.83 -2.39
CA VAL A 65 5.33 -21.40 -1.35
C VAL A 65 5.56 -22.90 -1.22
N ASP A 66 5.43 -23.42 0.00
CA ASP A 66 5.47 -24.86 0.27
C ASP A 66 4.03 -25.40 0.32
N PHE A 67 3.64 -26.17 -0.70
CA PHE A 67 2.31 -26.76 -0.82
C PHE A 67 2.29 -28.22 -0.37
N ASN A 68 1.40 -28.53 0.56
CA ASN A 68 1.12 -29.89 1.01
C ASN A 68 -0.09 -30.46 0.25
N SER A 69 0.15 -31.33 -0.73
CA SER A 69 -0.92 -31.96 -1.52
C SER A 69 -1.82 -32.92 -0.75
N ALA A 70 -1.37 -33.44 0.39
CA ALA A 70 -2.15 -34.36 1.21
C ALA A 70 -3.19 -33.64 2.08
N THR A 71 -2.88 -32.43 2.56
CA THR A 71 -3.80 -31.62 3.39
C THR A 71 -4.45 -30.47 2.64
N GLY A 72 -3.87 -30.05 1.51
CA GLY A 72 -4.24 -28.85 0.79
C GLY A 72 -3.62 -27.56 1.37
N ASP A 73 -2.78 -27.66 2.40
CA ASP A 73 -2.19 -26.47 3.06
C ASP A 73 -1.08 -25.83 2.22
N VAL A 74 -0.95 -24.51 2.34
CA VAL A 74 0.13 -23.73 1.72
C VAL A 74 0.86 -22.92 2.80
N LYS A 75 2.19 -23.02 2.85
CA LYS A 75 3.01 -22.21 3.75
C LYS A 75 3.71 -21.09 2.99
N LEU A 76 3.39 -19.86 3.40
CA LEU A 76 4.04 -18.64 2.92
C LEU A 76 5.37 -18.39 3.65
N PRO A 77 6.35 -17.73 3.00
CA PRO A 77 7.57 -17.25 3.66
C PRO A 77 7.27 -16.34 4.85
N GLU A 78 8.09 -16.43 5.91
CA GLU A 78 7.92 -15.59 7.11
C GLU A 78 8.12 -14.10 6.82
N SER A 79 8.98 -13.76 5.85
CA SER A 79 9.17 -12.40 5.34
C SER A 79 7.85 -11.81 4.80
N PHE A 80 7.14 -12.58 3.97
CA PHE A 80 5.84 -12.18 3.42
C PHE A 80 4.80 -11.97 4.53
N LYS A 81 4.72 -12.90 5.49
CA LYS A 81 3.79 -12.78 6.63
C LYS A 81 4.09 -11.55 7.49
N LYS A 82 5.37 -11.18 7.63
CA LYS A 82 5.77 -9.96 8.33
C LYS A 82 5.26 -8.73 7.59
N SER A 83 5.54 -8.62 6.28
CA SER A 83 5.03 -7.53 5.44
C SER A 83 3.51 -7.42 5.51
N TYR A 84 2.78 -8.54 5.44
CA TYR A 84 1.30 -8.57 5.50
C TYR A 84 0.71 -8.03 6.82
N LYS A 85 1.45 -8.09 7.92
CA LYS A 85 0.98 -7.64 9.25
C LYS A 85 1.27 -6.16 9.52
N THR A 86 1.87 -5.44 8.57
CA THR A 86 2.09 -4.00 8.65
C THR A 86 0.76 -3.26 8.54
#